data_AF-A0A379ZVD2-F1
#
_entry.id   AF-A0A379ZVD2-F1
#
_cell.length_a   1.000
_cell.length_b   1.000
_cell.length_c   1.000
_cell.angle_alpha   90.00
_cell.angle_beta   90.00
_cell.angle_gamma   90.00
#
_symmetry.space_group_name_H-M   'P 1'
#
loop_
_entity.id
_entity.type
_entity.pdbx_description
1 polymer ?
#
loop_
_entity_poly.entity_id
_entity_poly.type
_entity_poly.pdbx_seq_one_letter_code
_entity_poly.pdbx_strand_id
1 'polypeptide(L)'
;MFSNNLNYLIPLTLFIPCLSLASPLTPEYTPTQVIDGGDVGIFNVVCDYSHTLADDAIVMPGLPGFSMIHDFFGNTEADAMSTTESLQKSPTTTCTSPYDSSSYWAPQLKLADDSVVTPSYIKVYYRNNIPEQAVAPIPPGLQLLVGNHHRSPDDYDPYIWFYCRTSLEGGVHSNDPPESCPQIAGFDEGAEFNISLNFPDCWNGTSLTTSPHKRNAAYSDKLTGLCPAAYPVKLPQLNMRIHYALGENSNLKGAKLSMNPVLQADGSLLPKWGDLYAAHADFFAAWSSRATRYSVEECLNRKIACDKDIPGDFERSSDDAWVSVTDGRLHGDEAVIKVGGEQNIGLIKFDLPERLDNLNITKADLRLYGRQVSGETGQVRLYALPGVNWDENQGQHAIKNCPSAQLDHAQMWTDSVQKTFDVTAAVTQALQAGQREVSFCLSGSQDADAEFSSKEGPRGPVLRFYFTPENSHQNP
;
A
#
# COMPACT_ATOMS: atom_id res chain seq x y z
N MET A 1 -86.25 -2.46 -14.71
CA MET A 1 -85.32 -2.09 -13.63
C MET A 1 -83.93 -2.07 -14.22
N PHE A 2 -83.35 -0.88 -14.37
CA PHE A 2 -81.97 -0.68 -14.80
C PHE A 2 -81.04 -1.09 -13.66
N SER A 3 -80.06 -1.95 -13.94
CA SER A 3 -78.96 -2.24 -13.02
C SER A 3 -77.66 -2.22 -13.81
N ASN A 4 -76.83 -1.23 -13.48
CA ASN A 4 -75.49 -0.98 -13.99
C ASN A 4 -74.55 -2.17 -13.71
N ASN A 5 -73.80 -2.59 -14.73
CA ASN A 5 -72.57 -3.36 -14.55
C ASN A 5 -71.40 -2.38 -14.42
N LEU A 6 -70.82 -2.31 -13.22
CA LEU A 6 -69.59 -1.57 -12.94
C LEU A 6 -68.39 -2.43 -13.39
N ASN A 7 -67.72 -2.02 -14.47
CA ASN A 7 -66.43 -2.58 -14.86
C ASN A 7 -65.34 -1.99 -13.95
N TYR A 8 -64.70 -2.84 -13.14
CA TYR A 8 -63.48 -2.51 -12.41
C TYR A 8 -62.28 -2.56 -13.36
N LEU A 9 -61.70 -1.39 -13.66
CA LEU A 9 -60.38 -1.25 -14.28
C LEU A 9 -59.31 -1.43 -13.20
N ILE A 10 -58.60 -2.56 -13.23
CA ILE A 10 -57.37 -2.76 -12.46
C ILE A 10 -56.23 -2.11 -13.27
N PRO A 11 -55.46 -1.15 -12.73
CA PRO A 11 -54.32 -0.60 -13.44
C PRO A 11 -53.21 -1.65 -13.42
N LEU A 12 -52.81 -2.10 -14.60
CA LEU A 12 -51.64 -2.95 -14.81
C LEU A 12 -50.39 -2.09 -14.54
N THR A 13 -49.91 -2.07 -13.29
CA THR A 13 -48.60 -1.51 -12.96
C THR A 13 -47.53 -2.38 -13.61
N LEU A 14 -46.90 -1.85 -14.67
CA LEU A 14 -45.68 -2.42 -15.23
C LEU A 14 -44.62 -2.47 -14.14
N PHE A 15 -44.36 -3.66 -13.58
CA PHE A 15 -43.14 -3.94 -12.86
C PHE A 15 -42.01 -3.97 -13.88
N ILE A 16 -41.35 -2.83 -14.08
CA ILE A 16 -40.04 -2.80 -14.71
C ILE A 16 -39.08 -3.38 -13.67
N PRO A 17 -38.48 -4.56 -13.88
CA PRO A 17 -37.42 -5.01 -13.00
C PRO A 17 -36.31 -3.97 -13.09
N CYS A 18 -36.04 -3.30 -11.98
CA CYS A 18 -34.85 -2.49 -11.84
C CYS A 18 -33.67 -3.46 -11.94
N LEU A 19 -33.16 -3.64 -13.15
CA LEU A 19 -31.83 -4.19 -13.37
C LEU A 19 -30.89 -3.22 -12.67
N SER A 20 -30.51 -3.54 -11.44
CA SER A 20 -29.31 -2.96 -10.83
C SER A 20 -28.16 -3.38 -11.72
N LEU A 21 -27.81 -2.53 -12.69
CA LEU A 21 -26.51 -2.60 -13.32
C LEU A 21 -25.52 -2.47 -12.16
N ALA A 22 -24.84 -3.57 -11.83
CA ALA A 22 -23.71 -3.51 -10.95
C ALA A 22 -22.77 -2.46 -11.56
N SER A 23 -22.66 -1.31 -10.91
CA SER A 23 -21.66 -0.32 -11.29
C SER A 23 -20.34 -1.07 -11.34
N PRO A 24 -19.58 -1.01 -12.45
CA PRO A 24 -18.22 -1.53 -12.41
C PRO A 24 -17.54 -0.88 -11.21
N LEU A 25 -16.79 -1.69 -10.44
CA LEU A 25 -15.89 -1.18 -9.41
C LEU A 25 -14.76 -0.44 -10.13
N THR A 26 -15.10 0.67 -10.79
CA THR A 26 -14.12 1.59 -11.35
C THR A 26 -13.36 2.13 -10.16
N PRO A 27 -12.02 2.07 -10.15
CA PRO A 27 -11.27 2.77 -9.14
C PRO A 27 -11.76 4.22 -9.14
N GLU A 28 -12.10 4.72 -7.96
CA GLU A 28 -12.63 6.08 -7.75
C GLU A 28 -11.67 7.17 -8.28
N TYR A 29 -10.44 6.77 -8.64
CA TYR A 29 -9.35 7.62 -9.08
C TYR A 29 -8.75 7.09 -10.38
N THR A 30 -8.54 8.01 -11.33
CA THR A 30 -7.70 7.72 -12.51
C THR A 30 -6.26 7.59 -12.03
N PRO A 31 -5.57 6.45 -12.26
CA PRO A 31 -4.20 6.28 -11.83
C PRO A 31 -3.30 7.39 -12.39
N THR A 32 -2.46 7.98 -11.53
CA THR A 32 -1.40 8.89 -11.99
C THR A 32 -0.58 8.19 -13.07
N GLN A 33 -0.34 8.85 -14.19
CA GLN A 33 0.52 8.30 -15.23
C GLN A 33 1.91 8.00 -14.66
N VAL A 34 2.58 7.00 -15.24
CA VAL A 34 3.95 6.70 -14.85
C VAL A 34 4.84 7.88 -15.23
N ILE A 35 5.61 8.36 -14.26
CA ILE A 35 6.56 9.46 -14.45
C ILE A 35 7.97 8.89 -14.58
N ASP A 36 8.68 9.30 -15.63
CA ASP A 36 10.09 8.92 -15.86
C ASP A 36 11.08 9.71 -14.99
N GLY A 37 12.32 9.21 -14.88
CA GLY A 37 13.39 9.87 -14.11
C GLY A 37 13.36 9.54 -12.61
N GLY A 38 13.00 8.31 -12.24
CA GLY A 38 13.15 7.74 -10.90
C GLY A 38 13.65 6.29 -10.96
N ASP A 39 13.84 5.66 -9.81
CA ASP A 39 14.25 4.25 -9.67
C ASP A 39 13.05 3.29 -9.92
N VAL A 40 13.07 2.09 -9.34
CA VAL A 40 11.89 1.22 -9.32
C VAL A 40 10.95 1.70 -8.22
N GLY A 41 9.70 2.00 -8.57
CA GLY A 41 8.65 2.30 -7.59
C GLY A 41 8.40 1.09 -6.69
N ILE A 42 8.63 1.26 -5.38
CA ILE A 42 8.55 0.17 -4.40
C ILE A 42 8.16 0.67 -3.01
N PHE A 43 7.34 -0.13 -2.31
CA PHE A 43 7.19 -0.05 -0.87
C PHE A 43 7.11 -1.47 -0.28
N ASN A 44 7.29 -1.60 1.03
CA ASN A 44 7.14 -2.88 1.71
C ASN A 44 6.61 -2.76 3.13
N VAL A 45 5.99 -3.85 3.57
CA VAL A 45 5.68 -4.10 4.99
C VAL A 45 6.40 -5.36 5.45
N VAL A 46 6.74 -5.38 6.74
CA VAL A 46 7.12 -6.60 7.45
C VAL A 46 6.00 -6.90 8.42
N CYS A 47 5.47 -8.12 8.41
CA CYS A 47 4.41 -8.52 9.32
C CYS A 47 4.88 -9.74 10.09
N ASP A 48 4.94 -9.61 11.42
CA ASP A 48 5.31 -10.72 12.27
C ASP A 48 4.25 -11.83 12.20
N TYR A 49 4.64 -13.06 12.53
CA TYR A 49 3.68 -14.14 12.71
C TYR A 49 2.57 -13.73 13.69
N SER A 50 1.32 -14.03 13.32
CA SER A 50 0.16 -13.78 14.17
C SER A 50 -0.28 -15.05 14.90
N HIS A 51 -0.81 -16.02 14.16
CA HIS A 51 -1.42 -17.23 14.72
C HIS A 51 -1.55 -18.33 13.65
N THR A 52 -1.96 -19.52 14.05
CA THR A 52 -2.14 -20.69 13.17
C THR A 52 -3.56 -21.25 13.31
N LEU A 53 -4.26 -21.45 12.20
CA LEU A 53 -5.60 -22.07 12.17
C LEU A 53 -5.77 -23.00 10.96
N ALA A 54 -6.70 -23.94 11.06
CA ALA A 54 -7.15 -24.78 9.94
C ALA A 54 -8.29 -24.09 9.15
N ASP A 55 -8.07 -22.82 8.82
CA ASP A 55 -9.09 -21.88 8.33
C ASP A 55 -8.64 -21.22 7.02
N ASP A 56 -9.62 -20.82 6.19
CA ASP A 56 -9.37 -20.13 4.92
C ASP A 56 -10.62 -19.36 4.47
N ALA A 57 -10.57 -18.03 4.49
CA ALA A 57 -11.70 -17.17 4.10
C ALA A 57 -11.89 -17.03 2.58
N ILE A 58 -10.98 -17.55 1.76
CA ILE A 58 -11.02 -17.45 0.29
C ILE A 58 -11.51 -18.78 -0.30
N VAL A 59 -10.84 -19.88 0.05
CA VAL A 59 -11.08 -21.20 -0.53
C VAL A 59 -12.13 -21.99 0.25
N MET A 60 -12.21 -21.83 1.57
CA MET A 60 -13.19 -22.50 2.43
C MET A 60 -13.97 -21.52 3.34
N PRO A 61 -14.57 -20.45 2.77
CA PRO A 61 -15.23 -19.42 3.55
C PRO A 61 -16.37 -20.01 4.40
N GLY A 62 -16.40 -19.64 5.67
CA GLY A 62 -17.44 -20.04 6.62
C GLY A 62 -17.31 -21.47 7.17
N LEU A 63 -16.16 -22.13 6.96
CA LEU A 63 -15.92 -23.51 7.41
C LEU A 63 -14.71 -23.62 8.35
N PRO A 64 -14.82 -23.15 9.61
CA PRO A 64 -13.71 -23.22 10.57
C PRO A 64 -13.24 -24.65 10.81
N GLY A 65 -11.93 -24.87 10.73
CA GLY A 65 -11.29 -26.16 10.96
C GLY A 65 -11.32 -27.15 9.80
N PHE A 66 -11.90 -26.78 8.64
CA PHE A 66 -12.00 -27.67 7.47
C PHE A 66 -10.88 -27.50 6.44
N SER A 67 -10.12 -26.40 6.51
CA SER A 67 -9.00 -26.16 5.60
C SER A 67 -7.75 -26.93 6.02
N MET A 68 -6.72 -26.86 5.19
CA MET A 68 -5.37 -27.12 5.66
C MET A 68 -4.97 -26.11 6.75
N ILE A 69 -3.92 -26.45 7.49
CA ILE A 69 -3.39 -25.60 8.55
C ILE A 69 -2.55 -24.49 7.93
N HIS A 70 -2.93 -23.24 8.17
CA HIS A 70 -2.24 -22.04 7.71
C HIS A 70 -1.61 -21.29 8.87
N ASP A 71 -0.45 -20.69 8.61
CA ASP A 71 0.15 -19.65 9.44
C ASP A 71 -0.28 -18.28 8.90
N PHE A 72 -0.86 -17.45 9.76
CA PHE A 72 -1.44 -16.13 9.43
C PHE A 72 -0.51 -14.98 9.84
N PHE A 73 -0.56 -13.91 9.06
CA PHE A 73 0.18 -12.66 9.25
C PHE A 73 -0.69 -11.45 8.93
N GLY A 74 -0.30 -10.27 9.41
CA GLY A 74 -1.07 -9.05 9.24
C GLY A 74 -2.20 -9.01 10.24
N ASN A 75 -3.45 -8.99 9.76
CA ASN A 75 -4.63 -8.94 10.62
C ASN A 75 -4.62 -10.07 11.68
N THR A 76 -4.75 -9.70 12.95
CA THR A 76 -4.62 -10.63 14.08
C THR A 76 -5.88 -11.45 14.37
N GLU A 77 -7.00 -11.14 13.72
CA GLU A 77 -8.29 -11.79 13.92
C GLU A 77 -8.80 -12.50 12.66
N ALA A 78 -7.97 -12.61 11.63
CA ALA A 78 -8.33 -13.30 10.41
C ALA A 78 -8.57 -14.81 10.66
N ASP A 79 -9.66 -15.32 10.12
CA ASP A 79 -10.16 -16.68 10.31
C ASP A 79 -11.04 -17.09 9.11
N ALA A 80 -11.67 -18.27 9.15
CA ALA A 80 -12.54 -18.73 8.06
C ALA A 80 -13.79 -17.86 7.85
N MET A 81 -14.18 -17.03 8.82
CA MET A 81 -15.35 -16.15 8.78
C MET A 81 -15.03 -14.75 8.27
N SER A 82 -13.75 -14.48 7.98
CA SER A 82 -13.30 -13.13 7.63
C SER A 82 -13.96 -12.58 6.37
N THR A 83 -14.29 -11.30 6.45
CA THR A 83 -14.88 -10.47 5.39
C THR A 83 -14.09 -9.18 5.28
N THR A 84 -14.27 -8.43 4.20
CA THR A 84 -13.65 -7.10 4.07
C THR A 84 -14.02 -6.20 5.24
N GLU A 85 -15.29 -6.23 5.64
CA GLU A 85 -15.80 -5.43 6.75
C GLU A 85 -15.22 -5.85 8.09
N SER A 86 -15.05 -7.15 8.36
CA SER A 86 -14.46 -7.61 9.63
C SER A 86 -12.98 -7.22 9.73
N LEU A 87 -12.22 -7.40 8.65
CA LEU A 87 -10.80 -7.04 8.60
C LEU A 87 -10.58 -5.53 8.76
N GLN A 88 -11.44 -4.69 8.18
CA GLN A 88 -11.34 -3.23 8.32
C GLN A 88 -11.86 -2.72 9.68
N LYS A 89 -12.85 -3.39 10.29
CA LYS A 89 -13.39 -2.99 11.61
C LYS A 89 -12.49 -3.36 12.78
N SER A 90 -11.71 -4.42 12.61
CA SER A 90 -10.67 -4.85 13.54
C SER A 90 -9.28 -4.70 12.88
N PRO A 91 -8.79 -3.46 12.75
CA PRO A 91 -7.58 -3.16 11.98
C PRO A 91 -6.27 -3.61 12.66
N THR A 92 -6.34 -4.25 13.82
CA THR A 92 -5.17 -4.73 14.57
C THR A 92 -4.31 -5.63 13.67
N THR A 93 -3.05 -5.26 13.51
CA THR A 93 -2.14 -5.89 12.54
C THR A 93 -0.75 -6.12 13.14
N THR A 94 -0.09 -7.21 12.74
CA THR A 94 1.33 -7.46 13.03
C THR A 94 2.26 -6.74 12.06
N CYS A 95 1.73 -6.04 11.06
CA CYS A 95 2.51 -5.33 10.06
C CYS A 95 3.16 -4.05 10.59
N THR A 96 4.33 -3.70 10.05
CA THR A 96 5.03 -2.45 10.36
C THR A 96 4.26 -1.19 9.95
N SER A 97 3.31 -1.32 9.02
CA SER A 97 2.37 -0.24 8.71
C SER A 97 1.07 -0.49 9.48
N PRO A 98 0.63 0.43 10.36
CA PRO A 98 -0.62 0.26 11.08
C PRO A 98 -1.83 0.38 10.15
N TYR A 99 -1.66 0.88 8.92
CA TYR A 99 -2.72 1.05 7.94
C TYR A 99 -2.92 -0.18 7.04
N ASP A 100 -2.17 -1.27 7.29
CA ASP A 100 -2.34 -2.56 6.63
C ASP A 100 -3.13 -3.53 7.51
N SER A 101 -4.45 -3.48 7.40
CA SER A 101 -5.34 -4.44 8.06
C SER A 101 -5.58 -5.70 7.23
N SER A 102 -4.82 -5.90 6.14
CA SER A 102 -4.92 -7.08 5.29
C SER A 102 -4.49 -8.33 6.03
N SER A 103 -4.97 -9.48 5.56
CA SER A 103 -4.50 -10.78 6.03
C SER A 103 -3.73 -11.49 4.93
N TYR A 104 -2.66 -12.17 5.34
CA TYR A 104 -1.81 -13.00 4.51
C TYR A 104 -1.67 -14.35 5.20
N TRP A 105 -1.77 -15.43 4.45
CA TRP A 105 -1.54 -16.75 5.03
C TRP A 105 -0.92 -17.71 4.03
N ALA A 106 -0.24 -18.72 4.58
CA ALA A 106 0.41 -19.78 3.82
C ALA A 106 0.39 -21.09 4.63
N PRO A 107 0.52 -22.25 3.97
CA PRO A 107 0.49 -23.53 4.67
C PRO A 107 1.61 -23.67 5.71
N GLN A 108 1.28 -24.28 6.84
CA GLN A 108 2.24 -24.58 7.88
C GLN A 108 3.37 -25.49 7.36
N LEU A 109 4.60 -25.18 7.77
CA LEU A 109 5.80 -25.96 7.48
C LEU A 109 6.08 -26.99 8.57
N LYS A 110 6.39 -28.23 8.15
CA LYS A 110 6.82 -29.31 9.04
C LYS A 110 8.08 -30.00 8.50
N LEU A 111 9.05 -30.27 9.36
CA LEU A 111 10.27 -30.98 9.02
C LEU A 111 10.06 -32.50 9.02
N ALA A 112 11.08 -33.24 8.56
CA ALA A 112 11.03 -34.70 8.46
C ALA A 112 10.95 -35.43 9.82
N ASP A 113 11.32 -34.76 10.91
CA ASP A 113 11.21 -35.24 12.29
C ASP A 113 9.85 -34.91 12.93
N ASP A 114 8.87 -34.49 12.12
CA ASP A 114 7.53 -34.04 12.51
C ASP A 114 7.48 -32.75 13.34
N SER A 115 8.61 -32.05 13.54
CA SER A 115 8.61 -30.72 14.15
C SER A 115 7.97 -29.68 13.22
N VAL A 116 7.05 -28.87 13.77
CA VAL A 116 6.47 -27.72 13.07
C VAL A 116 7.42 -26.54 13.20
N VAL A 117 7.64 -25.83 12.09
CA VAL A 117 8.44 -24.61 12.05
C VAL A 117 7.50 -23.42 11.95
N THR A 118 7.34 -22.71 13.06
CA THR A 118 6.62 -21.42 13.05
C THR A 118 7.47 -20.38 12.30
N PRO A 119 6.92 -19.73 11.27
CA PRO A 119 7.62 -18.64 10.58
C PRO A 119 7.84 -17.46 11.54
N SER A 120 8.93 -16.71 11.33
CA SER A 120 9.24 -15.54 12.15
C SER A 120 8.38 -14.34 11.72
N TYR A 121 8.38 -14.04 10.43
CA TYR A 121 7.66 -12.93 9.82
C TYR A 121 7.49 -13.17 8.32
N ILE A 122 6.65 -12.35 7.68
CA ILE A 122 6.67 -12.14 6.23
C ILE A 122 7.24 -10.76 5.91
N LYS A 123 7.97 -10.66 4.81
CA LYS A 123 8.24 -9.37 4.15
C LYS A 123 7.51 -9.33 2.83
N VAL A 124 6.60 -8.35 2.68
CA VAL A 124 5.79 -8.18 1.48
C VAL A 124 6.29 -6.95 0.73
N TYR A 125 6.81 -7.14 -0.47
CA TYR A 125 7.13 -6.04 -1.38
C TYR A 125 5.99 -5.80 -2.35
N TYR A 126 5.68 -4.54 -2.57
CA TYR A 126 4.73 -4.08 -3.58
C TYR A 126 5.51 -3.30 -4.64
N ARG A 127 5.44 -3.73 -5.90
CA ARG A 127 6.29 -3.19 -6.97
C ARG A 127 5.53 -2.93 -8.26
N ASN A 128 6.02 -1.96 -9.03
CA ASN A 128 5.74 -1.86 -10.47
C ASN A 128 7.04 -2.10 -11.25
N ASN A 129 7.43 -3.37 -11.41
CA ASN A 129 8.75 -3.76 -11.91
C ASN A 129 9.01 -3.33 -13.36
N ILE A 130 7.98 -3.36 -14.21
CA ILE A 130 8.02 -2.90 -15.60
C ILE A 130 6.89 -1.88 -15.74
N PRO A 131 7.17 -0.61 -15.42
CA PRO A 131 6.14 0.41 -15.25
C PRO A 131 5.72 1.01 -16.61
N GLU A 132 5.43 0.16 -17.60
CA GLU A 132 4.81 0.58 -18.87
C GLU A 132 3.31 0.87 -18.69
N GLN A 133 2.71 0.27 -17.67
CA GLN A 133 1.34 0.52 -17.25
C GLN A 133 1.33 1.05 -15.81
N ALA A 134 0.57 2.12 -15.57
CA ALA A 134 0.34 2.64 -14.23
C ALA A 134 -0.43 1.61 -13.38
N VAL A 135 0.03 1.39 -12.16
CA VAL A 135 -0.71 0.57 -11.18
C VAL A 135 -1.88 1.36 -10.62
N ALA A 136 -2.98 0.69 -10.32
CA ALA A 136 -4.12 1.22 -9.59
C ALA A 136 -4.06 0.80 -8.10
N PRO A 137 -4.67 1.58 -7.18
CA PRO A 137 -4.81 1.17 -5.79
C PRO A 137 -5.49 -0.21 -5.68
N ILE A 138 -4.96 -1.08 -4.83
CA ILE A 138 -5.60 -2.37 -4.51
C ILE A 138 -6.95 -2.08 -3.86
N PRO A 139 -8.07 -2.53 -4.43
CA PRO A 139 -9.36 -2.29 -3.83
C PRO A 139 -9.49 -3.10 -2.54
N PRO A 140 -10.06 -2.52 -1.46
CA PRO A 140 -10.41 -3.27 -0.28
C PRO A 140 -11.28 -4.49 -0.63
N GLY A 141 -10.96 -5.61 0.00
CA GLY A 141 -11.65 -6.87 -0.22
C GLY A 141 -11.15 -7.70 -1.39
N LEU A 142 -10.17 -7.21 -2.16
CA LEU A 142 -9.55 -8.02 -3.19
C LEU A 142 -8.89 -9.26 -2.57
N GLN A 143 -9.25 -10.42 -3.09
CA GLN A 143 -8.67 -11.71 -2.74
C GLN A 143 -7.77 -12.15 -3.89
N LEU A 144 -6.53 -12.52 -3.56
CA LEU A 144 -5.57 -13.06 -4.51
C LEU A 144 -5.00 -14.38 -4.00
N LEU A 145 -4.64 -15.24 -4.95
CA LEU A 145 -4.03 -16.54 -4.71
C LEU A 145 -2.75 -16.64 -5.56
N VAL A 146 -1.73 -17.30 -5.04
CA VAL A 146 -0.49 -17.62 -5.76
C VAL A 146 -0.10 -19.07 -5.54
N GLY A 147 0.53 -19.68 -6.54
CA GLY A 147 1.01 -21.06 -6.47
C GLY A 147 -0.07 -22.11 -6.71
N ASN A 148 0.36 -23.36 -6.64
CA ASN A 148 -0.47 -24.54 -6.89
C ASN A 148 -0.06 -25.64 -5.92
N HIS A 149 -0.93 -25.95 -4.95
CA HIS A 149 -0.66 -27.00 -3.98
C HIS A 149 -0.68 -28.44 -4.54
N HIS A 150 -0.95 -28.59 -5.85
CA HIS A 150 -0.84 -29.85 -6.59
C HIS A 150 0.32 -29.86 -7.60
N ARG A 151 1.24 -28.89 -7.53
CA ARG A 151 2.39 -28.79 -8.44
C ARG A 151 3.29 -30.03 -8.32
N SER A 152 3.63 -30.63 -9.47
CA SER A 152 4.61 -31.72 -9.54
C SER A 152 6.03 -31.17 -9.40
N PRO A 153 7.00 -31.94 -8.84
CA PRO A 153 8.41 -31.57 -8.84
C PRO A 153 8.99 -31.24 -10.23
N ASP A 154 8.47 -31.87 -11.29
CA ASP A 154 8.94 -31.65 -12.66
C ASP A 154 8.35 -30.39 -13.32
N ASP A 155 7.37 -29.75 -12.69
CA ASP A 155 6.69 -28.56 -13.23
C ASP A 155 7.39 -27.31 -12.72
N TYR A 156 7.90 -26.46 -13.61
CA TYR A 156 8.48 -25.17 -13.24
C TYR A 156 7.40 -24.11 -12.93
N ASP A 157 7.51 -23.41 -11.80
CA ASP A 157 6.64 -22.27 -11.46
C ASP A 157 7.46 -20.99 -11.27
N PRO A 158 7.43 -20.03 -12.22
CA PRO A 158 8.25 -18.82 -12.13
C PRO A 158 7.86 -17.86 -11.00
N TYR A 159 6.78 -18.13 -10.27
CA TYR A 159 6.25 -17.25 -9.23
C TYR A 159 6.54 -17.74 -7.82
N ILE A 160 7.13 -18.94 -7.67
CA ILE A 160 7.55 -19.51 -6.39
C ILE A 160 9.07 -19.68 -6.39
N TRP A 161 9.73 -19.18 -5.36
CA TRP A 161 11.18 -19.32 -5.20
C TRP A 161 11.53 -19.66 -3.77
N PHE A 162 12.46 -20.57 -3.59
CA PHE A 162 13.07 -20.90 -2.31
C PHE A 162 14.37 -20.15 -2.16
N TYR A 163 14.68 -19.75 -0.94
CA TYR A 163 15.94 -19.11 -0.61
C TYR A 163 16.54 -19.75 0.63
N CYS A 164 17.83 -20.08 0.55
CA CYS A 164 18.66 -20.37 1.71
C CYS A 164 19.74 -19.31 1.81
N ARG A 165 19.92 -18.74 3.00
CA ARG A 165 21.13 -17.96 3.27
C ARG A 165 22.35 -18.90 3.27
N THR A 166 23.44 -18.47 2.63
CA THR A 166 24.69 -19.26 2.52
C THR A 166 25.93 -18.49 2.98
N SER A 167 25.81 -17.19 3.26
CA SER A 167 26.86 -16.34 3.83
C SER A 167 26.27 -15.19 4.64
N LEU A 168 27.09 -14.36 5.29
CA LEU A 168 26.64 -13.12 5.92
C LEU A 168 26.17 -12.05 4.92
N GLU A 169 26.58 -12.16 3.65
CA GLU A 169 26.24 -11.23 2.58
C GLU A 169 24.96 -11.63 1.82
N GLY A 170 24.51 -12.88 1.93
CA GLY A 170 23.30 -13.34 1.26
C GLY A 170 23.23 -14.86 1.08
N GLY A 171 22.53 -15.27 0.04
CA GLY A 171 22.15 -16.67 -0.15
C GLY A 171 21.80 -17.01 -1.59
N VAL A 172 21.31 -18.23 -1.77
CA VAL A 172 20.98 -18.79 -3.08
C VAL A 172 19.46 -18.87 -3.23
N HIS A 173 18.98 -18.42 -4.40
CA HIS A 173 17.60 -18.61 -4.82
C HIS A 173 17.48 -19.81 -5.75
N SER A 174 16.42 -20.60 -5.61
CA SER A 174 16.13 -21.76 -6.44
C SER A 174 14.63 -21.90 -6.69
N ASN A 175 14.25 -22.50 -7.82
CA ASN A 175 12.87 -22.93 -8.05
C ASN A 175 12.59 -24.31 -7.47
N ASP A 176 13.65 -25.10 -7.29
CA ASP A 176 13.64 -26.39 -6.62
C ASP A 176 13.84 -26.17 -5.11
N PRO A 177 13.03 -26.80 -4.24
CA PRO A 177 13.21 -26.72 -2.81
C PRO A 177 14.57 -27.27 -2.39
N PRO A 178 15.33 -26.54 -1.55
CA PRO A 178 16.63 -26.99 -1.07
C PRO A 178 16.46 -28.17 -0.10
N GLU A 179 17.37 -29.15 -0.14
CA GLU A 179 17.41 -30.23 0.86
C GLU A 179 18.01 -29.77 2.20
N SER A 180 18.71 -28.63 2.23
CA SER A 180 19.32 -28.08 3.44
C SER A 180 19.61 -26.59 3.29
N CYS A 181 19.49 -25.83 4.39
CA CYS A 181 20.03 -24.47 4.49
C CYS A 181 21.14 -24.44 5.55
N PRO A 182 22.36 -23.97 5.24
CA PRO A 182 23.46 -23.99 6.18
C PRO A 182 23.25 -22.99 7.32
N GLN A 183 23.82 -23.32 8.49
CA GLN A 183 24.00 -22.33 9.55
C GLN A 183 25.11 -21.35 9.18
N ILE A 184 24.91 -20.08 9.48
CA ILE A 184 25.91 -19.03 9.21
C ILE A 184 26.52 -18.56 10.52
N ALA A 185 27.83 -18.74 10.68
CA ALA A 185 28.55 -18.21 11.83
C ALA A 185 28.41 -16.68 11.89
N GLY A 186 28.01 -16.16 13.06
CA GLY A 186 27.75 -14.73 13.25
C GLY A 186 26.36 -14.26 12.80
N PHE A 187 25.45 -15.18 12.52
CA PHE A 187 24.04 -14.89 12.24
C PHE A 187 23.16 -15.50 13.33
N ASP A 188 22.49 -14.64 14.10
CA ASP A 188 21.81 -15.03 15.35
C ASP A 188 20.59 -15.95 15.14
N GLU A 189 20.01 -15.95 13.94
CA GLU A 189 18.84 -16.78 13.59
C GLU A 189 19.22 -18.22 13.15
N GLY A 190 20.52 -18.52 13.08
CA GLY A 190 21.03 -19.83 12.69
C GLY A 190 20.91 -20.10 11.18
N ALA A 191 20.22 -21.17 10.80
CA ALA A 191 19.91 -21.45 9.40
C ALA A 191 18.65 -20.67 8.95
N GLU A 192 18.78 -19.90 7.86
CA GLU A 192 17.71 -19.06 7.31
C GLU A 192 17.12 -19.70 6.05
N PHE A 193 15.80 -19.97 6.07
CA PHE A 193 15.05 -20.48 4.92
C PHE A 193 13.89 -19.55 4.61
N ASN A 194 13.65 -19.26 3.33
CA ASN A 194 12.51 -18.46 2.92
C ASN A 194 11.77 -19.09 1.74
N ILE A 195 10.45 -18.90 1.72
CA ILE A 195 9.59 -19.17 0.56
C ILE A 195 9.08 -17.83 0.03
N SER A 196 9.38 -17.52 -1.22
CA SER A 196 9.02 -16.28 -1.90
C SER A 196 7.96 -16.54 -2.95
N LEU A 197 6.82 -15.85 -2.84
CA LEU A 197 5.65 -16.02 -3.71
C LEU A 197 5.26 -14.70 -4.37
N ASN A 198 5.15 -14.70 -5.70
CA ASN A 198 4.74 -13.56 -6.51
C ASN A 198 3.27 -13.70 -6.93
N PHE A 199 2.40 -12.85 -6.38
CA PHE A 199 0.99 -12.85 -6.73
C PHE A 199 0.74 -12.27 -8.13
N PRO A 200 -0.37 -12.65 -8.79
CA PRO A 200 -0.83 -12.01 -10.02
C PRO A 200 -1.08 -10.51 -9.80
N ASP A 201 -0.75 -9.71 -10.81
CA ASP A 201 -0.70 -8.25 -10.76
C ASP A 201 -1.62 -7.58 -11.80
N CYS A 202 -2.49 -8.34 -12.44
CA CYS A 202 -3.50 -7.85 -13.37
C CYS A 202 -4.88 -8.34 -12.95
N TRP A 203 -5.76 -7.44 -12.54
CA TRP A 203 -7.12 -7.74 -12.07
C TRP A 203 -8.16 -7.49 -13.15
N ASN A 204 -9.24 -8.27 -13.14
CA ASN A 204 -10.34 -8.16 -14.10
C ASN A 204 -11.23 -6.92 -13.94
N GLY A 205 -11.01 -6.09 -12.92
CA GLY A 205 -11.76 -4.87 -12.68
C GLY A 205 -13.18 -5.06 -12.15
N THR A 206 -13.59 -6.30 -11.83
CA THR A 206 -14.99 -6.62 -11.50
C THR A 206 -15.16 -7.54 -10.30
N SER A 207 -14.34 -8.59 -10.15
CA SER A 207 -14.50 -9.60 -9.10
C SER A 207 -13.47 -9.42 -8.00
N LEU A 208 -13.90 -9.00 -6.81
CA LEU A 208 -13.01 -8.94 -5.64
C LEU A 208 -12.63 -10.33 -5.15
N THR A 209 -13.54 -11.30 -5.25
CA THR A 209 -13.30 -12.68 -4.79
C THR A 209 -12.70 -13.57 -5.87
N THR A 210 -12.02 -14.62 -5.44
CA THR A 210 -11.31 -15.58 -6.31
C THR A 210 -11.47 -17.00 -5.79
N SER A 211 -11.21 -18.00 -6.64
CA SER A 211 -11.10 -19.39 -6.23
C SER A 211 -10.08 -20.13 -7.10
N PRO A 212 -9.63 -21.34 -6.70
CA PRO A 212 -8.73 -22.15 -7.52
C PRO A 212 -9.25 -22.42 -8.93
N HIS A 213 -10.57 -22.54 -9.11
CA HIS A 213 -11.20 -22.81 -10.40
C HIS A 213 -11.59 -21.55 -11.18
N LYS A 214 -11.62 -20.39 -10.54
CA LYS A 214 -12.03 -19.11 -11.15
C LYS A 214 -11.18 -17.98 -10.59
N ARG A 215 -10.03 -17.73 -11.24
CA ARG A 215 -9.13 -16.63 -10.88
C ARG A 215 -9.71 -15.29 -11.33
N ASN A 216 -9.64 -14.29 -10.46
CA ASN A 216 -10.00 -12.90 -10.73
C ASN A 216 -8.82 -12.05 -11.24
N ALA A 217 -7.61 -12.60 -11.15
CA ALA A 217 -6.38 -11.94 -11.55
C ALA A 217 -5.47 -12.87 -12.36
N ALA A 218 -4.63 -12.27 -13.19
CA ALA A 218 -3.60 -12.90 -13.99
C ALA A 218 -2.27 -12.16 -13.85
N TYR A 219 -1.22 -12.72 -14.42
CA TYR A 219 0.09 -12.09 -14.46
C TYR A 219 0.20 -11.17 -15.67
N SER A 220 0.88 -10.05 -15.48
CA SER A 220 1.35 -9.21 -16.58
C SER A 220 2.37 -9.94 -17.44
N ASP A 221 2.51 -9.47 -18.68
CA ASP A 221 3.56 -9.94 -19.57
C ASP A 221 4.94 -9.56 -19.00
N LYS A 222 5.86 -10.54 -18.95
CA LYS A 222 7.16 -10.38 -18.28
C LYS A 222 8.13 -9.45 -19.03
N LEU A 223 7.86 -9.15 -20.30
CA LEU A 223 8.73 -8.29 -21.12
C LEU A 223 8.21 -6.86 -21.17
N THR A 224 6.89 -6.72 -21.29
CA THR A 224 6.22 -5.43 -21.50
C THR A 224 5.57 -4.89 -20.23
N GLY A 225 5.38 -5.71 -19.19
CA GLY A 225 4.66 -5.31 -17.97
C GLY A 225 3.17 -5.06 -18.18
N LEU A 226 2.66 -5.20 -19.41
CA LEU A 226 1.28 -4.93 -19.76
C LEU A 226 0.35 -6.04 -19.29
N CYS A 227 -0.85 -5.63 -18.88
CA CYS A 227 -1.87 -6.57 -18.51
C CYS A 227 -2.59 -7.19 -19.71
N PRO A 228 -2.98 -8.48 -19.64
CA PRO A 228 -3.86 -9.08 -20.63
C PRO A 228 -5.20 -8.36 -20.72
N ALA A 229 -5.82 -8.35 -21.90
CA ALA A 229 -7.09 -7.64 -22.13
C ALA A 229 -8.24 -8.09 -21.20
N ALA A 230 -8.25 -9.35 -20.77
CA ALA A 230 -9.24 -9.88 -19.83
C ALA A 230 -9.02 -9.43 -18.37
N TYR A 231 -7.84 -8.88 -18.06
CA TYR A 231 -7.42 -8.45 -16.73
C TYR A 231 -6.83 -7.03 -16.77
N PRO A 232 -7.59 -6.01 -17.23
CA PRO A 232 -7.01 -4.75 -17.66
C PRO A 232 -6.46 -3.86 -16.52
N VAL A 233 -6.83 -4.12 -15.26
CA VAL A 233 -6.44 -3.28 -14.13
C VAL A 233 -5.12 -3.76 -13.56
N LYS A 234 -4.04 -3.05 -13.85
CA LYS A 234 -2.73 -3.32 -13.26
C LYS A 234 -2.75 -2.99 -11.77
N LEU A 235 -2.33 -3.94 -10.95
CA LEU A 235 -2.12 -3.79 -9.52
C LEU A 235 -0.61 -3.78 -9.22
N PRO A 236 -0.19 -3.24 -8.06
CA PRO A 236 1.16 -3.51 -7.57
C PRO A 236 1.38 -5.02 -7.49
N GLN A 237 2.51 -5.51 -7.98
CA GLN A 237 2.85 -6.93 -7.81
C GLN A 237 3.30 -7.16 -6.38
N LEU A 238 2.55 -8.02 -5.65
CA LEU A 238 2.92 -8.47 -4.31
C LEU A 238 3.95 -9.60 -4.43
N ASN A 239 5.12 -9.40 -3.81
CA ASN A 239 6.08 -10.45 -3.53
C ASN A 239 6.09 -10.70 -2.03
N MET A 240 5.43 -11.78 -1.59
CA MET A 240 5.41 -12.21 -0.20
C MET A 240 6.59 -13.15 0.05
N ARG A 241 7.45 -12.83 1.01
CA ARG A 241 8.54 -13.70 1.44
C ARG A 241 8.31 -14.15 2.87
N ILE A 242 8.10 -15.44 3.05
CA ILE A 242 7.94 -16.06 4.37
C ILE A 242 9.31 -16.42 4.90
N HIS A 243 9.63 -15.94 6.09
CA HIS A 243 10.92 -16.13 6.74
C HIS A 243 10.82 -17.22 7.81
N TYR A 244 11.67 -18.25 7.71
CA TYR A 244 11.81 -19.31 8.69
C TYR A 244 13.23 -19.32 9.27
N ALA A 245 13.32 -19.06 10.58
CA ALA A 245 14.53 -19.31 11.35
C ALA A 245 14.55 -20.78 11.79
N LEU A 246 15.43 -21.59 11.22
CA LEU A 246 15.53 -23.03 11.54
C LEU A 246 16.47 -23.31 12.72
N GLY A 247 17.12 -22.27 13.26
CA GLY A 247 18.05 -22.39 14.38
C GLY A 247 19.21 -23.35 14.06
N GLU A 248 19.35 -24.41 14.85
CA GLU A 248 20.37 -25.45 14.64
C GLU A 248 19.98 -26.51 13.61
N ASN A 249 18.71 -26.59 13.23
CA ASN A 249 18.23 -27.62 12.30
C ASN A 249 18.35 -27.17 10.83
N SER A 250 19.49 -27.46 10.22
CA SER A 250 19.76 -27.13 8.82
C SER A 250 19.07 -28.05 7.79
N ASN A 251 18.38 -29.11 8.21
CA ASN A 251 17.87 -30.15 7.32
C ASN A 251 16.44 -29.87 6.85
N LEU A 252 16.29 -29.68 5.53
CA LEU A 252 14.99 -29.51 4.86
C LEU A 252 14.60 -30.74 4.02
N LYS A 253 15.43 -31.77 3.98
CA LYS A 253 15.17 -32.99 3.22
C LYS A 253 13.92 -33.67 3.77
N GLY A 254 12.88 -33.76 2.93
CA GLY A 254 11.60 -34.33 3.31
C GLY A 254 10.72 -33.40 4.14
N ALA A 255 11.05 -32.10 4.22
CA ALA A 255 10.14 -31.09 4.73
C ALA A 255 8.85 -31.02 3.91
N LYS A 256 7.76 -30.66 4.58
CA LYS A 256 6.40 -30.75 4.06
C LYS A 256 5.59 -29.52 4.40
N LEU A 257 4.62 -29.23 3.55
CA LEU A 257 3.60 -28.21 3.77
C LEU A 257 2.26 -28.86 4.08
N SER A 258 1.48 -28.19 4.93
CA SER A 258 0.13 -28.63 5.27
C SER A 258 -0.74 -28.72 4.01
N MET A 259 -1.65 -29.70 3.99
CA MET A 259 -2.58 -29.96 2.89
C MET A 259 -3.98 -30.19 3.43
N ASN A 260 -4.98 -30.02 2.57
CA ASN A 260 -6.37 -30.20 2.96
C ASN A 260 -6.57 -31.58 3.60
N PRO A 261 -7.20 -31.63 4.78
CA PRO A 261 -7.39 -32.89 5.48
C PRO A 261 -8.38 -33.79 4.73
N VAL A 262 -8.34 -35.09 5.04
CA VAL A 262 -9.29 -36.05 4.50
C VAL A 262 -10.31 -36.40 5.57
N LEU A 263 -11.59 -36.13 5.29
CA LEU A 263 -12.70 -36.57 6.14
C LEU A 263 -12.75 -38.10 6.19
N GLN A 264 -12.59 -38.64 7.39
CA GLN A 264 -12.69 -40.06 7.67
C GLN A 264 -14.16 -40.48 7.89
N ALA A 265 -14.41 -41.79 7.82
CA ALA A 265 -15.75 -42.35 7.98
C ALA A 265 -16.38 -42.08 9.36
N ASP A 266 -15.55 -41.85 10.40
CA ASP A 266 -15.98 -41.50 11.75
C ASP A 266 -16.22 -40.00 11.95
N GLY A 267 -16.10 -39.19 10.90
CA GLY A 267 -16.26 -37.75 10.93
C GLY A 267 -15.00 -36.97 11.35
N SER A 268 -13.90 -37.65 11.67
CA SER A 268 -12.62 -36.98 11.97
C SER A 268 -11.92 -36.46 10.70
N LEU A 269 -11.19 -35.36 10.83
CA LEU A 269 -10.34 -34.83 9.76
C LEU A 269 -8.92 -35.35 9.94
N LEU A 270 -8.43 -36.15 9.00
CA LEU A 270 -7.06 -36.66 8.99
C LEU A 270 -6.12 -35.65 8.31
N PRO A 271 -5.14 -35.07 9.02
CA PRO A 271 -4.19 -34.13 8.42
C PRO A 271 -3.42 -34.75 7.25
N LYS A 272 -3.20 -33.97 6.21
CA LYS A 272 -2.36 -34.34 5.07
C LYS A 272 -1.20 -33.35 4.94
N TRP A 273 -0.14 -33.83 4.31
CA TRP A 273 1.11 -33.09 4.14
C TRP A 273 1.67 -33.38 2.75
N GLY A 274 2.02 -32.34 2.01
CA GLY A 274 2.64 -32.37 0.68
C GLY A 274 4.10 -31.97 0.76
N ASP A 275 4.88 -32.19 -0.28
CA ASP A 275 6.25 -31.66 -0.34
C ASP A 275 6.25 -30.12 -0.48
N LEU A 276 7.44 -29.53 -0.51
CA LEU A 276 7.60 -28.08 -0.63
C LEU A 276 7.15 -27.51 -1.99
N TYR A 277 6.98 -28.33 -3.05
CA TYR A 277 6.45 -27.84 -4.34
C TYR A 277 4.99 -27.42 -4.23
N ALA A 278 4.26 -27.90 -3.21
CA ALA A 278 2.91 -27.47 -2.90
C ALA A 278 2.80 -26.04 -2.31
N ALA A 279 3.90 -25.28 -2.27
CA ALA A 279 3.93 -23.92 -1.78
C ALA A 279 2.89 -23.03 -2.49
N HIS A 280 2.12 -22.31 -1.70
CA HIS A 280 1.14 -21.34 -2.14
C HIS A 280 0.91 -20.34 -1.01
N ALA A 281 0.17 -19.29 -1.34
CA ALA A 281 -0.24 -18.29 -0.39
C ALA A 281 -1.48 -17.56 -0.85
N ASP A 282 -2.06 -16.88 0.11
CA ASP A 282 -3.35 -16.24 0.04
C ASP A 282 -3.22 -14.82 0.57
N PHE A 283 -3.94 -13.91 -0.07
CA PHE A 283 -3.96 -12.50 0.32
C PHE A 283 -5.39 -11.98 0.29
N PHE A 284 -5.83 -11.41 1.41
CA PHE A 284 -7.11 -10.73 1.53
C PHE A 284 -6.87 -9.26 1.88
N ALA A 285 -7.02 -8.39 0.87
CA ALA A 285 -6.72 -6.98 0.98
C ALA A 285 -7.68 -6.25 1.94
N ALA A 286 -7.12 -5.57 2.93
CA ALA A 286 -7.85 -4.65 3.80
C ALA A 286 -6.99 -3.44 4.21
N TRP A 287 -6.00 -3.07 3.40
CA TRP A 287 -5.31 -1.78 3.52
C TRP A 287 -6.30 -0.61 3.56
N SER A 288 -5.92 0.45 4.29
CA SER A 288 -6.58 1.75 4.17
C SER A 288 -6.57 2.20 2.70
N SER A 289 -7.72 2.64 2.20
CA SER A 289 -7.86 3.13 0.83
C SER A 289 -6.99 4.35 0.56
N ARG A 290 -6.85 5.24 1.57
CA ARG A 290 -5.99 6.43 1.51
C ARG A 290 -4.51 6.05 1.47
N ALA A 291 -4.07 5.11 2.30
CA ALA A 291 -2.69 4.62 2.31
C ALA A 291 -2.34 3.93 0.98
N THR A 292 -3.23 3.06 0.47
CA THR A 292 -3.01 2.38 -0.81
C THR A 292 -2.95 3.37 -1.98
N ARG A 293 -3.81 4.39 -1.95
CA ARG A 293 -3.78 5.47 -2.94
C ARG A 293 -2.47 6.25 -2.90
N TYR A 294 -1.97 6.60 -1.72
CA TYR A 294 -0.65 7.24 -1.58
C TYR A 294 0.44 6.35 -2.17
N SER A 295 0.49 5.08 -1.75
CA SER A 295 1.52 4.14 -2.20
C SER A 295 1.57 4.04 -3.72
N VAL A 296 0.41 4.02 -4.39
CA VAL A 296 0.35 3.96 -5.85
C VAL A 296 0.73 5.28 -6.51
N GLU A 297 0.09 6.37 -6.09
CA GLU A 297 0.18 7.64 -6.80
C GLU A 297 1.48 8.40 -6.49
N GLU A 298 2.01 8.25 -5.27
CA GLU A 298 3.16 9.01 -4.77
C GLU A 298 4.45 8.18 -4.72
N CYS A 299 4.35 6.85 -4.77
CA CYS A 299 5.52 5.96 -4.77
C CYS A 299 5.65 5.18 -6.09
N LEU A 300 4.70 4.29 -6.37
CA LEU A 300 4.86 3.31 -7.45
C LEU A 300 4.86 3.95 -8.84
N ASN A 301 3.85 4.76 -9.17
CA ASN A 301 3.75 5.41 -10.48
C ASN A 301 4.76 6.55 -10.65
N ARG A 302 5.29 7.09 -9.54
CA ARG A 302 6.33 8.14 -9.56
C ARG A 302 7.76 7.60 -9.58
N LYS A 303 7.94 6.27 -9.59
CA LYS A 303 9.25 5.60 -9.57
C LYS A 303 10.07 5.98 -8.33
N ILE A 304 9.41 6.06 -7.17
CA ILE A 304 10.00 6.42 -5.88
C ILE A 304 9.98 5.20 -4.95
N ALA A 305 11.12 4.92 -4.33
CA ALA A 305 11.23 3.95 -3.25
C ALA A 305 10.74 4.60 -1.94
N CYS A 306 9.52 4.25 -1.52
CA CYS A 306 8.96 4.70 -0.24
C CYS A 306 9.31 3.77 0.93
N ASP A 307 9.80 2.56 0.66
CA ASP A 307 10.13 1.55 1.68
C ASP A 307 8.97 1.35 2.68
N LYS A 308 9.14 1.73 3.96
CA LYS A 308 8.11 1.62 5.01
C LYS A 308 7.38 2.95 5.28
N ASP A 309 7.74 4.03 4.59
CA ASP A 309 7.25 5.40 4.84
C ASP A 309 5.92 5.67 4.10
N ILE A 310 4.86 4.98 4.54
CA ILE A 310 3.50 5.11 4.02
C ILE A 310 2.60 5.80 5.06
N PRO A 311 2.02 6.98 4.76
CA PRO A 311 1.09 7.66 5.65
C PRO A 311 -0.31 7.03 5.62
N GLY A 312 -1.10 7.33 6.64
CA GLY A 312 -2.49 6.86 6.74
C GLY A 312 -3.45 7.67 5.86
N ASP A 313 -3.15 8.96 5.68
CA ASP A 313 -3.86 9.89 4.79
C ASP A 313 -2.87 10.91 4.20
N PHE A 314 -3.26 11.59 3.13
CA PHE A 314 -2.48 12.67 2.52
C PHE A 314 -3.38 13.67 1.79
N GLU A 315 -2.85 14.84 1.48
CA GLU A 315 -3.46 15.82 0.57
C GLU A 315 -2.39 16.38 -0.37
N ARG A 316 -2.80 16.74 -1.59
CA ARG A 316 -1.96 17.53 -2.51
C ARG A 316 -2.25 19.01 -2.29
N SER A 317 -1.33 19.88 -2.70
CA SER A 317 -1.57 21.32 -2.60
C SER A 317 -2.83 21.72 -3.37
N SER A 318 -3.68 22.52 -2.74
CA SER A 318 -4.82 23.15 -3.41
C SER A 318 -4.37 24.37 -4.22
N ASP A 319 -3.47 25.16 -3.65
CA ASP A 319 -2.75 26.24 -4.33
C ASP A 319 -1.24 26.12 -4.06
N ASP A 320 -0.42 26.41 -5.07
CA ASP A 320 0.99 26.75 -4.87
C ASP A 320 1.48 27.81 -5.85
N ALA A 321 2.49 28.56 -5.41
CA ALA A 321 3.05 29.63 -6.22
C ALA A 321 4.43 30.04 -5.69
N TRP A 322 5.17 30.80 -6.49
CA TRP A 322 6.24 31.62 -5.97
C TRP A 322 5.96 33.11 -6.20
N VAL A 323 6.46 33.96 -5.31
CA VAL A 323 6.30 35.41 -5.39
C VAL A 323 7.65 36.05 -5.63
N SER A 324 7.76 36.87 -6.67
CA SER A 324 8.92 37.74 -6.83
C SER A 324 8.80 38.92 -5.86
N VAL A 325 9.76 39.06 -4.95
CA VAL A 325 9.85 40.15 -3.98
C VAL A 325 10.05 41.49 -4.68
N THR A 326 10.66 41.50 -5.87
CA THR A 326 10.97 42.72 -6.64
C THR A 326 9.71 43.44 -7.11
N ASP A 327 8.75 42.72 -7.70
CA ASP A 327 7.52 43.31 -8.24
C ASP A 327 6.24 42.88 -7.49
N GLY A 328 6.35 41.94 -6.54
CA GLY A 328 5.23 41.38 -5.78
C GLY A 328 4.30 40.50 -6.61
N ARG A 329 4.74 40.05 -7.79
CA ARG A 329 3.95 39.21 -8.68
C ARG A 329 3.97 37.78 -8.20
N LEU A 330 2.80 37.15 -8.22
CA LEU A 330 2.61 35.75 -7.91
C LEU A 330 2.64 34.94 -9.22
N HIS A 331 3.33 33.81 -9.18
CA HIS A 331 3.56 32.88 -10.29
C HIS A 331 3.04 31.49 -9.88
N GLY A 332 1.75 31.23 -10.12
CA GLY A 332 1.07 29.98 -9.80
C GLY A 332 0.90 29.02 -10.98
N ASP A 333 1.18 29.46 -12.21
CA ASP A 333 1.05 28.64 -13.43
C ASP A 333 2.37 27.97 -13.87
N GLU A 334 3.45 28.20 -13.12
CA GLU A 334 4.77 27.63 -13.40
C GLU A 334 4.92 26.26 -12.74
N ALA A 335 5.51 25.30 -13.45
CA ALA A 335 5.78 23.94 -12.94
C ALA A 335 6.78 23.87 -11.75
N VAL A 336 7.31 25.01 -11.30
CA VAL A 336 8.30 25.12 -10.23
C VAL A 336 7.97 26.25 -9.26
N ILE A 337 8.16 25.99 -7.98
CA ILE A 337 8.14 26.96 -6.89
C ILE A 337 9.59 27.41 -6.65
N LYS A 338 9.90 28.66 -6.98
CA LYS A 338 11.23 29.25 -6.80
C LYS A 338 11.40 29.83 -5.39
N VAL A 339 12.53 29.55 -4.77
CA VAL A 339 12.86 29.96 -3.40
C VAL A 339 14.33 30.40 -3.34
N GLY A 340 14.63 31.69 -3.13
CA GLY A 340 16.03 32.12 -3.08
C GLY A 340 16.33 33.62 -3.16
N GLY A 341 17.47 34.00 -2.56
CA GLY A 341 18.25 35.21 -2.86
C GLY A 341 17.67 36.59 -2.53
N GLU A 342 16.97 36.78 -1.40
CA GLU A 342 16.13 37.98 -1.09
C GLU A 342 15.01 38.27 -2.11
N GLN A 343 14.93 37.52 -3.21
CA GLN A 343 14.13 37.87 -4.37
C GLN A 343 12.89 37.00 -4.55
N ASN A 344 12.85 35.77 -4.05
CA ASN A 344 11.70 34.88 -4.25
C ASN A 344 11.32 34.11 -2.97
N ILE A 345 10.02 34.05 -2.69
CA ILE A 345 9.43 33.17 -1.66
C ILE A 345 8.45 32.19 -2.30
N GLY A 346 8.34 30.99 -1.74
CA GLY A 346 7.35 29.99 -2.14
C GLY A 346 6.12 30.04 -1.23
N LEU A 347 4.93 29.83 -1.77
CA LEU A 347 3.67 29.73 -1.05
C LEU A 347 3.00 28.40 -1.40
N ILE A 348 2.49 27.69 -0.39
CA ILE A 348 1.83 26.40 -0.58
C ILE A 348 0.62 26.32 0.36
N LYS A 349 -0.54 25.92 -0.15
CA LYS A 349 -1.77 25.73 0.62
C LYS A 349 -2.29 24.32 0.44
N PHE A 350 -2.89 23.79 1.49
CA PHE A 350 -3.60 22.52 1.50
C PHE A 350 -4.99 22.70 2.09
N ASP A 351 -5.95 21.99 1.51
CA ASP A 351 -7.27 21.82 2.11
C ASP A 351 -7.18 20.80 3.26
N LEU A 352 -7.94 21.05 4.33
CA LEU A 352 -8.07 20.18 5.50
C LEU A 352 -9.50 19.63 5.56
N PRO A 353 -9.77 18.50 4.90
CA PRO A 353 -11.11 17.95 4.77
C PRO A 353 -11.65 17.43 6.11
N GLU A 354 -12.99 17.47 6.28
CA GLU A 354 -13.68 17.08 7.52
C GLU A 354 -13.34 15.68 8.02
N ARG A 355 -12.97 14.76 7.12
CA ARG A 355 -12.56 13.40 7.49
C ARG A 355 -11.35 13.36 8.43
N LEU A 356 -10.52 14.40 8.44
CA LEU A 356 -9.37 14.51 9.33
C LEU A 356 -9.78 14.80 10.79
N ASP A 357 -10.98 15.34 11.03
CA ASP A 357 -11.43 15.74 12.37
C ASP A 357 -11.55 14.56 13.33
N ASN A 358 -11.83 13.37 12.79
CA ASN A 358 -11.99 12.14 13.56
C ASN A 358 -10.66 11.37 13.72
N LEU A 359 -9.55 11.92 13.24
CA LEU A 359 -8.24 11.26 13.30
C LEU A 359 -7.41 11.83 14.44
N ASN A 360 -6.89 10.96 15.30
CA ASN A 360 -5.89 11.35 16.28
C ASN A 360 -4.51 11.47 15.61
N ILE A 361 -4.28 12.58 14.90
CA ILE A 361 -3.04 12.84 14.16
C ILE A 361 -1.86 12.93 15.14
N THR A 362 -0.94 11.96 15.04
CA THR A 362 0.28 11.90 15.84
C THR A 362 1.47 12.56 15.14
N LYS A 363 1.41 12.66 13.81
CA LYS A 363 2.42 13.35 12.99
C LYS A 363 1.78 13.87 11.70
N ALA A 364 2.19 15.05 11.27
CA ALA A 364 1.97 15.54 9.92
C ALA A 364 3.26 16.10 9.33
N ASP A 365 3.55 15.76 8.08
CA ASP A 365 4.74 16.30 7.39
C ASP A 365 4.42 16.75 5.96
N LEU A 366 5.13 17.79 5.53
CA LEU A 366 5.06 18.34 4.19
C LEU A 366 6.22 17.80 3.37
N ARG A 367 5.91 17.13 2.25
CA ARG A 367 6.89 16.59 1.31
C ARG A 367 6.97 17.44 0.05
N LEU A 368 8.17 17.91 -0.26
CA LEU A 368 8.48 18.72 -1.44
C LEU A 368 9.59 18.05 -2.25
N TYR A 369 9.43 17.95 -3.57
CA TYR A 369 10.47 17.44 -4.46
C TYR A 369 11.23 18.60 -5.09
N GLY A 370 12.53 18.73 -4.85
CA GLY A 370 13.27 19.88 -5.33
C GLY A 370 14.78 19.74 -5.28
N ARG A 371 15.48 20.77 -5.76
CA ARG A 371 16.94 20.88 -5.77
C ARG A 371 17.39 22.31 -5.60
N GLN A 372 18.68 22.47 -5.32
CA GLN A 372 19.39 23.72 -5.46
C GLN A 372 19.71 23.99 -6.93
N VAL A 373 19.56 25.24 -7.36
CA VAL A 373 19.84 25.67 -8.75
C VAL A 373 20.97 26.69 -8.85
N SER A 374 21.31 27.37 -7.74
CA SER A 374 22.46 28.28 -7.65
C SER A 374 23.12 28.20 -6.28
N GLY A 375 24.36 28.67 -6.15
CA GLY A 375 25.17 28.58 -4.93
C GLY A 375 25.80 27.20 -4.70
N GLU A 376 26.66 27.09 -3.67
CA GLU A 376 27.34 25.82 -3.31
C GLU A 376 26.54 24.99 -2.30
N THR A 377 26.02 25.62 -1.23
CA THR A 377 25.16 24.98 -0.23
C THR A 377 24.12 25.97 0.29
N GLY A 378 22.84 25.62 0.16
CA GLY A 378 21.70 26.46 0.52
C GLY A 378 20.77 25.79 1.52
N GLN A 379 20.00 26.61 2.23
CA GLN A 379 18.93 26.13 3.13
C GLN A 379 17.60 26.71 2.70
N VAL A 380 16.57 25.87 2.78
CA VAL A 380 15.18 26.32 2.66
C VAL A 380 14.51 26.18 4.01
N ARG A 381 13.85 27.25 4.46
CA ARG A 381 13.11 27.33 5.72
C ARG A 381 11.62 27.33 5.43
N LEU A 382 10.87 26.62 6.26
CA LEU A 382 9.42 26.54 6.20
C LEU A 382 8.79 27.34 7.36
N TYR A 383 7.71 28.06 7.04
CA TYR A 383 6.97 28.89 8.00
C TYR A 383 5.48 28.59 7.87
N ALA A 384 4.74 28.63 8.98
CA ALA A 384 3.27 28.68 8.94
C ALA A 384 2.82 30.04 8.41
N LEU A 385 1.74 30.06 7.62
CA LEU A 385 1.15 31.28 7.07
C LEU A 385 -0.35 31.37 7.44
N PRO A 386 -0.68 31.50 8.74
CA PRO A 386 -2.07 31.46 9.18
C PRO A 386 -2.84 32.72 8.79
N GLY A 387 -4.11 32.54 8.40
CA GLY A 387 -5.07 33.64 8.25
C GLY A 387 -4.81 34.58 7.08
N VAL A 388 -3.96 34.20 6.11
CA VAL A 388 -3.77 34.96 4.88
C VAL A 388 -4.59 34.34 3.76
N ASN A 389 -5.54 35.12 3.23
CA ASN A 389 -6.32 34.72 2.06
C ASN A 389 -5.52 35.04 0.79
N TRP A 390 -4.99 34.02 0.12
CA TRP A 390 -4.27 34.12 -1.14
C TRP A 390 -4.76 33.02 -2.08
N ASP A 391 -4.65 33.22 -3.39
CA ASP A 391 -5.06 32.27 -4.43
C ASP A 391 -4.03 32.36 -5.56
N GLU A 392 -3.65 31.23 -6.13
CA GLU A 392 -2.56 31.14 -7.12
C GLU A 392 -2.84 31.88 -8.44
N ASN A 393 -4.11 32.16 -8.74
CA ASN A 393 -4.57 32.84 -9.94
C ASN A 393 -4.62 34.37 -9.74
N GLN A 394 -4.31 34.86 -8.52
CA GLN A 394 -4.23 36.29 -8.25
C GLN A 394 -2.94 36.87 -8.82
N GLY A 395 -3.05 37.86 -9.71
CA GLY A 395 -1.87 38.44 -10.37
C GLY A 395 -0.92 39.26 -9.47
N GLN A 396 -1.44 39.92 -8.42
CA GLN A 396 -0.63 40.65 -7.43
C GLN A 396 -1.08 40.27 -6.03
N HIS A 397 -0.11 40.00 -5.16
CA HIS A 397 -0.38 39.60 -3.79
C HIS A 397 0.46 40.41 -2.78
N ALA A 398 -0.07 40.60 -1.57
CA ALA A 398 0.55 41.46 -0.55
C ALA A 398 1.71 40.78 0.21
N ILE A 399 1.80 39.45 0.14
CA ILE A 399 2.85 38.69 0.85
C ILE A 399 4.16 38.81 0.07
N LYS A 400 5.11 39.55 0.65
CA LYS A 400 6.46 39.72 0.10
C LYS A 400 7.53 39.00 0.91
N ASN A 401 7.22 38.54 2.12
CA ASN A 401 8.15 37.88 3.01
C ASN A 401 7.44 36.81 3.82
N CYS A 402 8.16 35.73 4.16
CA CYS A 402 7.65 34.76 5.14
C CYS A 402 7.63 35.36 6.56
N PRO A 403 6.75 34.86 7.44
CA PRO A 403 6.74 35.23 8.85
C PRO A 403 8.08 34.92 9.55
N SER A 404 8.28 35.42 10.77
CA SER A 404 9.53 35.23 11.51
C SER A 404 9.63 33.89 12.25
N ALA A 405 8.51 33.26 12.59
CA ALA A 405 8.47 32.01 13.34
C ALA A 405 8.65 30.80 12.40
N GLN A 406 9.88 30.33 12.27
CA GLN A 406 10.22 29.14 11.49
C GLN A 406 9.61 27.89 12.12
N LEU A 407 9.01 27.02 11.29
CA LEU A 407 8.59 25.68 11.67
C LEU A 407 9.75 24.68 11.56
N ASP A 408 10.38 24.63 10.39
CA ASP A 408 11.41 23.65 10.07
C ASP A 408 12.34 24.16 8.95
N HIS A 409 13.38 23.40 8.60
CA HIS A 409 14.30 23.72 7.51
C HIS A 409 14.93 22.47 6.90
N ALA A 410 15.40 22.58 5.66
CA ALA A 410 16.11 21.53 4.95
C ALA A 410 17.37 22.08 4.27
N GLN A 411 18.46 21.31 4.31
CA GLN A 411 19.61 21.54 3.44
C GLN A 411 19.24 21.20 1.99
N MET A 412 19.73 21.98 1.05
CA MET A 412 19.56 21.74 -0.38
C MET A 412 20.88 21.33 -1.03
N TRP A 413 20.76 20.52 -2.07
CA TRP A 413 21.86 20.01 -2.88
C TRP A 413 21.47 20.07 -4.36
N THR A 414 22.41 19.86 -5.26
CA THR A 414 22.19 19.99 -6.71
C THR A 414 21.36 18.84 -7.30
N ASP A 415 21.26 17.72 -6.60
CA ASP A 415 20.39 16.60 -6.93
C ASP A 415 18.93 16.87 -6.54
N SER A 416 18.01 16.42 -7.38
CA SER A 416 16.58 16.52 -7.12
C SER A 416 16.13 15.42 -6.17
N VAL A 417 15.77 15.81 -4.95
CA VAL A 417 15.41 14.90 -3.88
C VAL A 417 14.13 15.31 -3.19
N GLN A 418 13.47 14.34 -2.54
CA GLN A 418 12.37 14.60 -1.64
C GLN A 418 12.90 15.24 -0.34
N LYS A 419 12.33 16.38 0.04
CA LYS A 419 12.52 17.05 1.33
C LYS A 419 11.25 16.90 2.14
N THR A 420 11.41 16.59 3.42
CA THR A 420 10.30 16.43 4.36
C THR A 420 10.46 17.47 5.46
N PHE A 421 9.39 18.17 5.77
CA PHE A 421 9.34 19.19 6.82
C PHE A 421 8.26 18.82 7.84
N ASP A 422 8.57 18.91 9.14
CA ASP A 422 7.58 18.68 10.19
C ASP A 422 6.61 19.86 10.28
N VAL A 423 5.32 19.57 10.09
CA VAL A 423 4.23 20.55 10.19
C VAL A 423 3.16 20.13 11.19
N THR A 424 3.47 19.15 12.05
CA THR A 424 2.52 18.52 12.99
C THR A 424 1.81 19.57 13.84
N ALA A 425 2.56 20.50 14.44
CA ALA A 425 1.98 21.55 15.30
C ALA A 425 1.07 22.50 14.52
N ALA A 426 1.45 22.90 13.31
CA ALA A 426 0.65 23.81 12.48
C ALA A 426 -0.67 23.18 12.04
N VAL A 427 -0.62 21.91 11.59
CA VAL A 427 -1.80 21.16 11.15
C VAL A 427 -2.75 20.88 12.31
N THR A 428 -2.24 20.38 13.43
CA THR A 428 -3.07 20.06 14.61
C THR A 428 -3.72 21.31 15.20
N GLN A 429 -3.00 22.45 15.24
CA GLN A 429 -3.57 23.72 15.65
C GLN A 429 -4.68 24.20 14.69
N ALA A 430 -4.48 24.07 13.38
CA ALA A 430 -5.47 24.44 12.37
C ALA A 430 -6.76 23.63 12.53
N LEU A 431 -6.67 22.31 12.67
CA LEU A 431 -7.82 21.42 12.89
C LEU A 431 -8.54 21.73 14.20
N GLN A 432 -7.81 21.93 15.31
CA GLN A 432 -8.39 22.32 16.60
C GLN A 432 -9.12 23.67 16.55
N ALA A 433 -8.66 24.59 15.71
CA ALA A 433 -9.31 25.87 15.47
C ALA A 433 -10.49 25.78 14.48
N GLY A 434 -10.83 24.59 13.97
CA GLY A 434 -11.88 24.39 12.97
C GLY A 434 -11.54 24.95 11.59
N GLN A 435 -10.25 25.16 11.30
CA GLN A 435 -9.81 25.63 9.99
C GLN A 435 -9.89 24.50 8.97
N ARG A 436 -10.20 24.87 7.73
CA ARG A 436 -10.32 23.95 6.59
C ARG A 436 -9.21 24.11 5.56
N GLU A 437 -8.22 24.92 5.89
CA GLU A 437 -7.06 25.17 5.07
C GLU A 437 -5.85 25.39 5.97
N VAL A 438 -4.68 25.01 5.49
CA VAL A 438 -3.38 25.39 6.08
C VAL A 438 -2.48 25.90 4.98
N SER A 439 -1.78 27.00 5.24
CA SER A 439 -0.83 27.61 4.30
C SER A 439 0.57 27.66 4.90
N PHE A 440 1.55 27.55 4.02
CA PHE A 440 2.97 27.59 4.34
C PHE A 440 3.71 28.56 3.43
N CYS A 441 4.80 29.10 3.95
CA CYS A 441 5.73 29.95 3.20
C CYS A 441 7.13 29.33 3.23
N LEU A 442 7.83 29.38 2.10
CA LEU A 442 9.20 28.92 1.93
C LEU A 442 10.13 30.11 1.69
N SER A 443 11.23 30.17 2.42
CA SER A 443 12.31 31.14 2.14
C SER A 443 13.66 30.45 2.02
N GLY A 444 14.51 30.99 1.14
CA GLY A 444 15.86 30.47 0.88
C GLY A 444 16.93 31.20 1.69
N SER A 445 18.15 30.66 1.69
CA SER A 445 19.36 31.36 2.08
C SER A 445 19.69 32.51 1.11
N GLN A 446 20.44 33.52 1.58
CA GLN A 446 20.83 34.67 0.75
C GLN A 446 21.69 34.28 -0.48
N ASP A 447 22.56 33.28 -0.35
CA ASP A 447 23.56 32.96 -1.37
C ASP A 447 23.24 31.73 -2.24
N ALA A 448 22.02 31.19 -2.14
CA ALA A 448 21.63 29.99 -2.89
C ALA A 448 20.13 29.97 -3.18
N ASP A 449 19.81 29.69 -4.44
CA ASP A 449 18.44 29.48 -4.91
C ASP A 449 18.11 27.99 -4.98
N ALA A 450 16.87 27.68 -4.65
CA ALA A 450 16.27 26.37 -4.75
C ALA A 450 14.96 26.43 -5.53
N GLU A 451 14.63 25.31 -6.16
CA GLU A 451 13.36 25.12 -6.85
C GLU A 451 12.72 23.81 -6.39
N PHE A 452 11.42 23.84 -6.15
CA PHE A 452 10.59 22.67 -5.88
C PHE A 452 9.58 22.48 -7.00
N SER A 453 9.17 21.26 -7.30
CA SER A 453 8.05 21.01 -8.20
C SER A 453 6.78 21.62 -7.63
N SER A 454 6.07 22.39 -8.45
CA SER A 454 4.71 22.89 -8.15
C SER A 454 3.66 21.80 -8.40
N LYS A 455 2.38 22.10 -8.18
CA LYS A 455 1.27 21.20 -8.52
C LYS A 455 1.07 21.02 -10.03
N GLU A 456 1.47 21.99 -10.86
CA GLU A 456 1.57 21.88 -12.33
C GLU A 456 2.75 20.99 -12.72
N GLY A 457 3.71 20.85 -11.82
CA GLY A 457 4.87 19.98 -11.99
C GLY A 457 4.56 18.49 -11.74
N PRO A 458 5.48 17.60 -12.14
CA PRO A 458 5.28 16.15 -12.05
C PRO A 458 5.25 15.62 -10.61
N ARG A 459 5.85 16.35 -9.65
CA ARG A 459 6.03 15.90 -8.26
C ARG A 459 5.65 16.99 -7.25
N GLY A 460 4.45 17.56 -7.43
CA GLY A 460 3.95 18.65 -6.58
C GLY A 460 3.88 18.34 -5.09
N PRO A 461 3.69 19.38 -4.25
CA PRO A 461 3.65 19.28 -2.80
C PRO A 461 2.63 18.27 -2.26
N VAL A 462 3.03 17.51 -1.24
CA VAL A 462 2.16 16.54 -0.56
C VAL A 462 2.21 16.72 0.94
N LEU A 463 1.05 16.98 1.56
CA LEU A 463 0.88 16.97 3.01
C LEU A 463 0.47 15.57 3.45
N ARG A 464 1.18 14.98 4.41
CA ARG A 464 0.98 13.59 4.85
C ARG A 464 0.56 13.54 6.31
N PHE A 465 -0.35 12.64 6.64
CA PHE A 465 -0.92 12.49 7.97
C PHE A 465 -0.69 11.07 8.50
N TYR A 466 -0.26 10.98 9.74
CA TYR A 466 -0.06 9.74 10.47
C TYR A 466 -0.87 9.78 11.76
N PHE A 467 -1.55 8.68 12.07
CA PHE A 467 -2.46 8.53 13.20
C PHE A 467 -2.52 7.06 13.61
N THR A 468 -2.99 6.80 14.82
CA THR A 468 -3.28 5.43 15.24
C THR A 468 -4.65 5.02 14.69
N PRO A 469 -4.78 3.94 13.91
CA PRO A 469 -6.09 3.41 13.53
C PRO A 469 -6.87 3.01 14.78
N GLU A 470 -8.12 3.47 14.89
CA GLU A 470 -8.98 3.13 16.04
C GLU A 470 -9.75 1.83 15.78
N ASN A 471 -9.79 0.95 16.78
CA ASN A 471 -10.63 -0.25 16.76
C ASN A 471 -12.09 0.16 17.02
N SER A 472 -12.98 -0.13 16.07
CA SER A 472 -14.42 0.13 16.23
C SER A 472 -15.08 -0.67 17.38
N HIS A 473 -14.37 -1.64 17.95
CA HIS A 473 -14.77 -2.43 19.13
C HIS A 473 -14.60 -1.71 20.48
N GLN A 474 -14.07 -0.48 20.53
CA GLN A 474 -13.88 0.27 21.79
C GLN A 474 -15.01 1.24 22.15
N ASN A 475 -16.13 1.29 21.41
CA ASN A 475 -17.34 1.96 21.91
C ASN A 475 -18.22 0.95 22.66
N PRO A 476 -18.36 1.07 24.00
CA PRO A 476 -19.20 0.18 24.82
C PRO A 476 -20.70 0.32 24.52
#